data_AF-A0A1H8A5J7-F1
#
_entry.id   AF-A0A1H8A5J7-F1
#
_cell.length_a   1.000
_cell.length_b   1.000
_cell.length_c   1.000
_cell.angle_alpha   90.00
_cell.angle_beta   90.00
_cell.angle_gamma   90.00
#
_symmetry.space_group_name_H-M   'P 1'
#
loop_
_entity.id
_entity.type
_entity.pdbx_description
1 polymer ?
#
loop_
_entity_poly.entity_id
_entity_poly.type
_entity_poly.pdbx_seq_one_letter_code
_entity_poly.pdbx_strand_id
1 'polypeptide(L)' 'MQKGISQADLVGRMEGNIDPTNISRIEAGRTNPTVITLYRIAEALEIKLVDLLNIEASER' A
#
# COMPACT_ATOMS: atom_id res chain seq x y z
N MET A 1 -5.01 2.34 9.87
CA MET A 1 -3.93 3.25 9.42
C MET A 1 -3.18 3.76 10.64
N GLN A 2 -1.92 3.36 10.83
CA GLN A 2 -1.13 3.64 12.05
C GLN A 2 -0.42 5.00 12.06
N LYS A 3 -0.28 5.68 10.90
CA LYS A 3 0.45 6.96 10.79
C LYS A 3 -0.43 8.23 10.81
N GLY A 4 -1.74 8.11 11.02
CA GLY A 4 -2.64 9.28 11.12
C GLY A 4 -2.82 10.11 9.83
N ILE A 5 -2.40 9.58 8.68
CA ILE A 5 -2.61 10.20 7.36
C ILE A 5 -3.85 9.62 6.69
N SER A 6 -4.56 10.42 5.88
CA SER A 6 -5.68 9.92 5.07
C SER A 6 -5.18 9.14 3.83
N GLN A 7 -6.07 8.37 3.20
CA GLN A 7 -5.75 7.70 1.93
C GLN A 7 -5.43 8.71 0.81
N ALA A 8 -6.11 9.86 0.81
CA ALA A 8 -5.83 10.94 -0.13
C ALA A 8 -4.44 11.55 0.11
N ASP A 9 -4.04 11.73 1.37
CA ASP A 9 -2.70 12.21 1.73
C ASP A 9 -1.62 11.21 1.32
N LEU A 10 -1.87 9.91 1.50
CA LEU A 10 -0.95 8.86 1.07
C LEU A 10 -0.71 8.94 -0.44
N VAL A 11 -1.79 9.02 -1.22
CA VAL A 11 -1.72 9.11 -2.69
C VAL A 11 -0.99 10.37 -3.14
N GLY A 12 -1.22 11.50 -2.47
CA GLY A 12 -0.52 12.76 -2.75
C GLY A 12 1.00 12.69 -2.52
N ARG A 13 1.47 11.71 -1.73
CA ARG A 13 2.91 11.46 -1.49
C ARG A 13 3.50 10.39 -2.41
N MET A 14 2.68 9.61 -3.10
CA MET A 14 3.14 8.52 -3.96
C MET A 14 3.60 9.07 -5.32
N GLU A 15 4.69 8.51 -5.85
CA GLU A 15 5.07 8.79 -7.23
C GLU A 15 4.17 8.07 -8.24
N GLY A 16 3.76 8.81 -9.27
CA GLY A 16 2.88 8.34 -10.35
C GLY A 16 1.40 8.67 -10.12
N ASN A 17 0.62 8.67 -11.21
CA ASN A 17 -0.83 8.92 -11.16
C ASN A 17 -1.57 7.72 -10.57
N ILE A 18 -1.55 7.60 -9.24
CA ILE A 18 -2.30 6.58 -8.50
C ILE A 18 -3.69 7.12 -8.18
N ASP A 19 -4.72 6.37 -8.54
CA ASP A 19 -6.09 6.66 -8.11
C ASP A 19 -6.25 6.31 -6.61
N PRO A 20 -6.73 7.21 -5.73
CA PRO A 20 -6.98 6.92 -4.32
C PRO A 20 -7.90 5.73 -4.06
N THR A 21 -8.83 5.44 -4.97
CA THR A 21 -9.73 4.27 -4.85
C THR A 21 -8.97 2.95 -4.92
N ASN A 22 -7.80 2.90 -5.58
CA ASN A 22 -6.95 1.71 -5.60
C ASN A 22 -6.42 1.38 -4.20
N ILE A 23 -6.06 2.39 -3.40
CA ILE A 23 -5.59 2.19 -2.02
C ILE A 23 -6.69 1.57 -1.17
N SER A 24 -7.90 2.13 -1.22
CA SER A 24 -9.07 1.61 -0.50
C SER A 24 -9.37 0.14 -0.87
N ARG A 25 -9.28 -0.21 -2.15
CA ARG A 25 -9.49 -1.58 -2.62
C ARG A 25 -8.40 -2.54 -2.15
N ILE A 26 -7.13 -2.10 -2.11
CA ILE A 26 -6.01 -2.90 -1.59
C ILE A 26 -6.22 -3.18 -0.10
N GLU A 27 -6.53 -2.16 0.71
CA GLU A 27 -6.77 -2.32 2.16
C GLU A 27 -7.96 -3.25 2.45
N ALA A 28 -8.98 -3.25 1.58
CA ALA A 28 -10.12 -4.15 1.68
C ALA A 28 -9.87 -5.56 1.12
N GLY A 29 -8.66 -5.87 0.63
CA GLY A 29 -8.32 -7.16 0.03
C GLY A 29 -9.01 -7.43 -1.33
N ARG A 30 -9.55 -6.40 -1.98
CA ARG A 30 -10.30 -6.49 -3.25
C ARG A 30 -9.43 -6.29 -4.48
N THR A 31 -8.13 -6.12 -4.31
CA THR A 31 -7.17 -5.90 -5.39
C THR A 31 -5.86 -6.56 -5.00
N ASN A 32 -5.27 -7.29 -5.93
CA ASN A 32 -3.93 -7.84 -5.79
C ASN A 32 -2.93 -6.80 -6.31
N PRO A 33 -2.26 -6.01 -5.44
CA PRO A 33 -1.35 -4.98 -5.89
C PRO A 33 -0.11 -5.61 -6.54
N THR A 34 0.46 -4.91 -7.52
CA THR A 34 1.78 -5.27 -8.04
C THR A 34 2.85 -4.93 -6.99
N VAL A 35 4.02 -5.55 -7.10
CA VAL A 35 5.17 -5.24 -6.24
C VAL A 35 5.57 -3.77 -6.33
N ILE A 36 5.50 -3.15 -7.52
CA ILE A 36 5.82 -1.72 -7.68
C ILE A 36 4.81 -0.81 -6.96
N THR A 37 3.53 -1.19 -6.92
CA THR A 37 2.52 -0.45 -6.15
C THR A 37 2.83 -0.55 -4.65
N LEU A 38 3.14 -1.74 -4.14
CA LEU A 38 3.51 -1.92 -2.73
C LEU A 38 4.78 -1.13 -2.38
N TYR A 39 5.78 -1.12 -3.27
CA TYR A 39 7.01 -0.36 -3.09
C TYR A 39 6.74 1.15 -2.95
N ARG A 40 5.91 1.72 -3.83
CA ARG A 40 5.52 3.14 -3.76
C ARG A 40 4.72 3.48 -2.50
N ILE A 41 3.87 2.57 -2.04
CA ILE A 41 3.16 2.73 -0.76
C ILE A 41 4.17 2.78 0.38
N ALA A 42 5.17 1.89 0.39
CA ALA A 42 6.20 1.86 1.42
C ALA A 42 7.06 3.13 1.42
N GLU A 43 7.45 3.64 0.25
CA GLU A 43 8.17 4.91 0.11
C GLU A 43 7.34 6.10 0.63
N ALA A 44 6.08 6.21 0.22
CA ALA A 44 5.19 7.29 0.67
C ALA A 44 4.88 7.23 2.18
N LEU A 45 4.98 6.03 2.77
CA LEU A 45 4.89 5.81 4.21
C LEU A 45 6.23 5.91 4.92
N GLU A 46 7.36 6.08 4.24
CA GLU A 46 8.71 6.11 4.81
C GLU A 46 9.01 4.86 5.66
N ILE A 47 8.71 3.67 5.12
CA ILE A 47 8.98 2.37 5.73
C ILE A 47 9.62 1.43 4.70
N LYS A 48 10.13 0.28 5.13
CA LYS A 48 10.63 -0.73 4.20
C LYS A 48 9.45 -1.48 3.59
N LEU A 49 9.59 -1.95 2.35
CA LEU A 49 8.56 -2.78 1.69
C LEU A 49 8.19 -4.02 2.52
N VAL A 50 9.17 -4.63 3.19
CA VAL A 50 8.94 -5.80 4.06
C VAL A 50 8.04 -5.48 5.25
N ASP A 51 7.95 -4.22 5.68
CA ASP A 51 7.10 -3.80 6.79
C ASP A 51 5.60 -3.79 6.39
N LEU A 52 5.27 -3.87 5.09
CA LEU A 52 3.89 -4.00 4.59
C LEU A 52 3.39 -5.44 4.54
N LEU A 53 4.29 -6.43 4.63
CA LEU A 53 3.97 -7.83 4.38
C LEU A 53 4.31 -8.66 5.62
N ASN A 54 3.28 -9.19 6.27
CA ASN A 54 3.41 -10.23 7.28
C ASN A 54 2.60 -11.45 6.84
N ILE A 55 3.17 -12.19 5.88
CA ILE A 55 2.53 -13.35 5.29
C ILE A 55 3.33 -14.61 5.62
N GLU A 56 2.64 -15.64 6.05
CA GLU A 56 3.17 -16.99 6.13
C GLU A 56 2.77 -17.74 4.86
N ALA A 57 3.66 -18.60 4.36
CA ALA A 57 3.28 -19.52 3.31
C ALA A 57 2.22 -20.46 3.89
N SER A 58 0.95 -20.26 3.50
CA SER A 58 -0.08 -21.24 3.77
C SER A 58 0.28 -22.49 2.97
N GLU A 59 0.59 -23.58 3.64
CA GLU A 59 0.48 -24.90 3.04
C GLU A 59 -0.99 -25.06 2.64
N ARG A 60 -1.24 -25.06 1.33
CA ARG A 60 -2.47 -25.55 0.73
C ARG A 60 -2.11 -26.73 -0.14
#